data_AF-A0A9D9HTC3-F1
#
_entry.id   AF-A0A9D9HTC3-F1
#
_cell.length_a   1.000
_cell.length_b   1.000
_cell.length_c   1.000
_cell.angle_alpha   90.00
_cell.angle_beta   90.00
_cell.angle_gamma   90.00
#
_symmetry.space_group_name_H-M   'P 1'
#
loop_
_entity.id
_entity.type
_entity.pdbx_description
1 polymer ?
#
loop_
_entity_poly.entity_id
_entity_poly.type
_entity_poly.pdbx_seq_one_letter_code
_entity_poly.pdbx_strand_id
1 'polypeptide(L)' 'MIYQSGYLTIKDYNREFGTFLLDYPNNEVKKGFVSLVASDSSQTGTAEEWKIG' A
#
# COMPACT_ATOMS: atom_id res chain seq x y z
N MET A 1 3.78 -21.39 10.17
CA MET A 1 3.75 -20.67 8.87
C MET A 1 3.84 -19.19 9.17
N ILE A 2 4.96 -18.53 8.83
CA ILE A 2 5.09 -17.07 8.90
C ILE A 2 4.75 -16.54 7.52
N TYR A 3 3.63 -15.85 7.40
CA TYR A 3 3.19 -15.27 6.14
C TYR A 3 4.15 -14.14 5.75
N GLN A 4 4.73 -14.22 4.55
CA GLN A 4 5.65 -13.22 4.00
C GLN A 4 4.89 -12.12 3.24
N SER A 5 3.75 -11.67 3.78
CA SER A 5 2.93 -10.59 3.18
C SER A 5 3.47 -9.19 3.49
N GLY A 6 4.51 -9.07 4.32
CA GLY A 6 4.94 -7.82 4.95
C GLY A 6 4.00 -7.43 6.10
N TYR A 7 4.54 -6.73 7.10
CA TYR A 7 3.78 -6.21 8.24
C TYR A 7 4.27 -4.81 8.58
N LEU A 8 3.40 -3.98 9.12
CA LEU A 8 3.75 -2.70 9.73
C LEU A 8 3.79 -2.85 11.24
N THR A 9 4.69 -2.13 11.89
CA THR A 9 4.86 -2.12 13.33
C THR A 9 4.20 -0.87 13.90
N ILE A 10 3.41 -1.01 14.96
CA ILE A 10 2.89 0.14 15.72
C ILE A 10 4.06 0.80 16.45
N LYS A 11 4.28 2.09 16.21
CA LYS A 11 5.28 2.89 16.91
C LYS A 11 4.69 3.74 18.02
N ASP A 12 3.46 4.21 17.82
CA ASP A 12 2.79 5.07 18.79
C ASP A 12 1.26 5.00 18.63
N TYR A 13 0.56 5.42 19.68
CA TYR A 13 -0.90 5.56 19.69
C TYR A 13 -1.29 6.96 20.17
N ASN A 14 -1.86 7.75 19.26
CA ASN A 14 -2.42 9.05 19.58
C ASN A 14 -3.87 8.90 20.06
N ARG A 15 -4.05 9.03 21.38
CA ARG A 15 -5.35 8.91 22.06
C ARG A 15 -6.34 10.02 21.74
N GLU A 16 -5.86 11.22 21.38
CA GLU A 16 -6.72 12.37 21.08
C GLU A 16 -7.52 12.13 19.81
N PHE A 17 -6.88 11.55 18.80
CA PHE A 17 -7.49 11.26 17.50
C PHE A 17 -7.86 9.78 17.32
N GLY A 18 -7.51 8.91 18.27
CA GLY A 18 -7.71 7.47 18.15
C GLY A 18 -6.90 6.83 17.02
N THR A 19 -5.73 7.39 16.70
CA THR A 19 -4.90 6.98 15.56
C THR A 19 -3.62 6.28 15.97
N PHE A 20 -3.16 5.34 15.14
CA PHE A 20 -1.89 4.62 15.35
C PHE A 20 -0.84 5.11 14.35
N LEU A 21 0.36 5.39 14.85
CA LEU A 21 1.52 5.60 14.00
C LEU A 21 2.11 4.23 13.66
N LEU A 22 2.19 3.95 12.36
CA LEU A 22 2.75 2.70 11.82
C LEU A 22 4.08 2.97 11.14
N ASP A 23 5.01 2.02 11.23
CA ASP A 23 6.32 2.09 10.59
C ASP A 23 6.74 0.73 10.00
N TYR A 24 7.68 0.75 9.07
CA TYR A 24 8.22 -0.45 8.43
C TYR A 24 9.26 -1.10 9.35
N PRO A 25 9.19 -2.42 9.59
CA PRO A 25 10.16 -3.13 10.42
C PRO A 25 11.55 -3.22 9.77
N ASN A 26 11.62 -3.15 8.43
CA ASN A 26 12.85 -3.20 7.65
C ASN A 26 12.68 -2.57 6.26
N ASN A 27 13.79 -2.51 5.51
CA ASN A 27 13.85 -1.85 4.21
C ASN A 27 13.16 -2.66 3.09
N GLU A 28 13.14 -3.99 3.20
CA GLU A 28 12.48 -4.89 2.25
C GLU A 28 10.97 -4.64 2.23
N VAL A 29 10.35 -4.56 3.41
CA VAL A 29 8.91 -4.29 3.54
C VAL A 29 8.59 -2.88 3.01
N LYS A 30 9.43 -1.87 3.31
CA LYS A 30 9.26 -0.51 2.79
C LYS A 30 9.26 -0.49 1.25
N LYS A 31 10.25 -1.14 0.63
CA LYS A 31 10.36 -1.21 -0.83
C LYS A 31 9.17 -1.92 -1.48
N GLY A 32 8.74 -3.04 -0.91
CA GLY A 32 7.58 -3.79 -1.40
C GLY A 32 6.29 -2.98 -1.35
N PHE A 33 6.05 -2.25 -0.25
CA PHE A 33 4.85 -1.43 -0.10
C PHE A 33 4.80 -0.26 -1.09
N VAL A 34 5.93 0.45 -1.29
CA VAL A 34 6.01 1.55 -2.26
C VAL A 34 5.77 1.05 -3.69
N SER A 35 6.32 -0.12 -4.04
CA SER A 35 6.08 -0.74 -5.35
C SER A 35 4.62 -1.10 -5.57
N LEU A 36 3.94 -1.62 -4.54
CA LEU A 36 2.52 -1.95 -4.60
C LEU A 36 1.67 -0.71 -4.89
N VAL A 37 1.87 0.37 -4.13
CA VAL A 37 1.12 1.63 -4.32
C VAL A 37 1.39 2.23 -5.71
N ALA A 38 2.63 2.19 -6.18
CA ALA A 38 3.00 2.70 -7.51
C ALA A 38 2.46 1.84 -8.67
N SER A 39 2.26 0.54 -8.46
CA SER A 39 1.69 -0.34 -9.49
C SER A 39 0.19 -0.09 -9.72
N ASP A 40 -0.54 0.33 -8.69
CA ASP A 40 -1.97 0.60 -8.78
C ASP A 40 -2.28 1.87 -9.61
N SER A 41 -1.44 2.91 -9.49
CA SER A 41 -1.59 4.16 -10.22
C SER A 41 -1.35 4.06 -11.74
N SER A 42 -0.80 2.94 -12.22
CA SER A 42 -0.53 2.71 -13.65
C SER A 42 -1.68 1.97 -14.37
N GLN A 43 -2.67 1.46 -13.64
CA GLN A 43 -3.84 0.79 -14.21
C GLN A 43 -5.02 1.75 -14.31
N THR A 44 -4.86 2.82 -15.08
CA THR A 44 -5.99 3.70 -15.44
C THR A 44 -6.13 3.79 -16.96
N GLY A 45 -7.09 3.02 -17.49
CA GLY A 45 -7.78 3.32 -18.75
C GLY A 45 -7.28 2.66 -20.03
N THR A 46 -7.47 1.35 -20.21
CA THR A 46 -7.91 0.88 -21.54
C THR A 46 -9.40 1.19 -21.64
N ALA A 47 -9.74 2.43 -21.96
CA ALA A 47 -11.10 2.77 -22.33
C ALA A 47 -11.45 1.97 -23.57
N GLU A 48 -12.41 1.05 -23.45
CA GLU A 48 -12.94 0.31 -24.57
C GLU A 48 -13.51 1.33 -25.57
N GLU A 49 -12.86 1.42 -26.71
CA GLU A 49 -13.23 2.28 -27.83
C GLU A 49 -14.57 1.78 -28.35
N TRP A 50 -15.65 2.41 -27.87
CA TRP A 50 -17.00 2.20 -28.36
C TRP A 50 -17.02 2.42 -29.87
N LYS A 51 -16.95 1.32 -30.62
CA LYS A 51 -17.23 1.26 -32.05
C LYS A 51 -18.68 1.67 -32.28
N ILE A 52 -18.91 2.97 -32.42
CA ILE A 52 -20.12 3.51 -33.04
C ILE A 52 -19.71 4.31 -34.29
N GLY A 53 -20.07 3.78 -35.46
CA GLY A 53 -19.83 4.36 -36.79
C GLY A 53 -19.08 3.43 -37.70
#